data_AF-A0A3Q2XEC6-F1
#
_entry.id   AF-A0A3Q2XEC6-F1
#
_cell.length_a   1.000
_cell.length_b   1.000
_cell.length_c   1.000
_cell.angle_alpha   90.00
_cell.angle_beta   90.00
_cell.angle_gamma   90.00
#
_symmetry.space_group_name_H-M   'P 1'
#
loop_
_entity.id
_entity.type
_entity.pdbx_description
1 polymer ?
#
loop_
_entity_poly.entity_id
_entity_poly.type
_entity_poly.pdbx_seq_one_letter_code
_entity_poly.pdbx_strand_id
1 'polypeptide(L)'
;MFIKCLSTMRALFPGVCLLLFGLAAGSFRVRVPPHEQVARVARFVAHQCDWASMATISSHKPVVGQPFSNVFSVSDGPPGFSSGVPYMYLTRMEISVQDLEVNQQASLSMSLAQTAYCRQQGFDPQSPLCAHIILSGSVLEVNSTEAEFAKKALFTRHPEMIDWPSDHDWFFAKFNITQVWVLDYFGGVKTVSPEEYYQASPN
;
A
#
# COMPACT_ATOMS: atom_id res chain seq x y z
N MET A 1 -72.43 6.61 -3.11
CA MET A 1 -72.88 7.99 -3.43
C MET A 1 -71.80 8.64 -4.28
N PHE A 2 -72.10 8.77 -5.59
CA PHE A 2 -71.54 9.63 -6.65
C PHE A 2 -70.04 10.03 -6.60
N ILE A 3 -69.19 9.49 -7.48
CA ILE A 3 -68.90 9.88 -8.89
C ILE A 3 -68.34 11.31 -9.03
N LYS A 4 -67.10 11.41 -9.53
CA LYS A 4 -66.65 12.22 -10.69
C LYS A 4 -65.19 11.81 -11.05
N CYS A 5 -64.99 11.03 -12.11
CA CYS A 5 -64.74 11.44 -13.51
C CYS A 5 -63.29 11.98 -13.69
N LEU A 6 -62.33 11.12 -14.02
CA LEU A 6 -61.76 10.88 -15.37
C LEU A 6 -61.30 12.14 -16.10
N SER A 7 -59.98 12.29 -16.28
CA SER A 7 -59.40 12.89 -17.49
C SER A 7 -58.06 12.24 -17.80
N THR A 8 -58.08 11.48 -18.89
CA THR A 8 -56.99 10.90 -19.67
C THR A 8 -56.01 11.94 -20.18
N MET A 9 -54.70 11.66 -20.07
CA MET A 9 -53.71 12.04 -21.08
C MET A 9 -52.65 10.93 -21.19
N ARG A 10 -52.73 10.19 -22.31
CA ARG A 10 -51.66 9.32 -22.79
C ARG A 10 -50.61 10.20 -23.45
N ALA A 11 -49.40 10.25 -22.91
CA ALA A 11 -48.22 10.71 -23.62
C ALA A 11 -47.37 9.49 -23.99
N LEU A 12 -47.36 9.17 -25.28
CA LEU A 12 -46.46 8.21 -25.90
C LEU A 12 -45.04 8.80 -25.88
N PHE A 13 -44.15 8.27 -25.05
CA PHE A 13 -42.72 8.56 -25.15
C PHE A 13 -42.09 7.58 -26.16
N PRO A 14 -41.43 8.06 -27.23
CA PRO A 14 -40.71 7.20 -28.16
C PRO A 14 -39.47 6.64 -27.47
N GLY A 15 -39.22 5.35 -27.69
CA GLY A 15 -38.19 4.56 -27.04
C GLY A 15 -36.79 5.17 -27.16
N VAL A 16 -36.21 5.52 -26.03
CA VAL A 16 -34.77 5.74 -25.89
C VAL A 16 -34.14 4.36 -25.80
N CYS A 17 -33.54 3.92 -26.90
CA CYS A 17 -32.68 2.75 -26.92
C CYS A 17 -31.42 3.10 -26.10
N LEU A 18 -31.41 2.73 -24.81
CA LEU A 18 -30.21 2.81 -23.98
C LEU A 18 -29.18 1.84 -24.55
N LEU A 19 -28.27 2.37 -25.37
CA LEU A 19 -27.00 1.72 -25.66
C LEU A 19 -26.24 1.60 -24.34
N LEU A 20 -26.33 0.42 -23.73
CA LEU A 20 -25.43 0.00 -22.67
C LEU A 20 -24.02 -0.05 -23.28
N PHE A 21 -23.32 1.09 -23.22
CA PHE A 21 -21.87 1.09 -23.31
C PHE A 21 -21.36 0.33 -22.11
N GLY A 22 -21.18 -0.98 -22.29
CA GLY A 22 -20.38 -1.80 -21.40
C GLY A 22 -18.98 -1.21 -21.40
N LEU A 23 -18.70 -0.37 -20.40
CA LEU A 23 -17.34 -0.11 -19.98
C LEU A 23 -16.80 -1.47 -19.56
N ALA A 24 -16.13 -2.15 -20.48
CA ALA A 24 -15.19 -3.19 -20.13
C ALA A 24 -14.14 -2.49 -19.27
N ALA A 25 -14.39 -2.43 -17.96
CA ALA A 25 -13.37 -2.15 -16.98
C ALA A 25 -12.31 -3.21 -17.24
N GLY A 26 -11.24 -2.82 -17.94
CA GLY A 26 -10.09 -3.67 -18.15
C GLY A 26 -9.61 -4.04 -16.77
N SER A 27 -9.96 -5.25 -16.33
CA SER A 27 -9.40 -5.83 -15.13
C SER A 27 -7.92 -5.96 -15.44
N PHE A 28 -7.12 -4.99 -15.00
CA PHE A 28 -5.69 -5.17 -14.87
C PHE A 28 -5.54 -6.39 -13.96
N ARG A 29 -5.36 -7.56 -14.58
CA ARG A 29 -5.12 -8.78 -13.82
C ARG A 29 -3.77 -8.60 -13.19
N VAL A 30 -3.78 -8.24 -11.91
CA VAL A 30 -2.64 -8.29 -10.99
C VAL A 30 -2.03 -9.68 -11.15
N ARG A 31 -0.92 -9.76 -11.87
CA ARG A 31 -0.25 -11.01 -12.18
C ARG A 31 0.92 -11.17 -11.22
N VAL A 32 0.66 -11.81 -10.10
CA VAL A 32 1.69 -12.14 -9.11
C VAL A 32 2.79 -12.94 -9.81
N PRO A 33 4.09 -12.60 -9.62
CA PRO A 33 5.20 -13.39 -10.15
C PRO A 33 5.16 -14.85 -9.68
N PRO A 34 5.80 -15.79 -10.40
CA PRO A 34 5.95 -17.18 -9.93
C PRO A 34 6.60 -17.22 -8.53
N HIS A 35 6.09 -18.07 -7.63
CA HIS A 35 6.53 -18.12 -6.23
C HIS A 35 7.98 -18.63 -6.06
N GLU A 36 8.57 -19.18 -7.12
CA GLU A 36 9.99 -19.53 -7.17
C GLU A 36 10.88 -18.29 -7.32
N GLN A 37 10.30 -17.17 -7.78
CA GLN A 37 10.98 -15.89 -7.98
C GLN A 37 10.73 -14.98 -6.76
N VAL A 38 11.15 -15.48 -5.59
CA VAL A 38 10.82 -14.92 -4.25
C VAL A 38 11.11 -13.42 -4.15
N ALA A 39 12.28 -12.97 -4.63
CA ALA A 39 12.64 -11.55 -4.63
C ALA A 39 11.70 -10.70 -5.49
N ARG A 40 11.25 -11.22 -6.64
CA ARG A 40 10.27 -10.54 -7.50
C ARG A 40 8.90 -10.49 -6.86
N VAL A 41 8.47 -11.54 -6.15
CA VAL A 41 7.23 -11.50 -5.36
C VAL A 41 7.32 -10.41 -4.30
N ALA A 42 8.44 -10.30 -3.59
CA ALA A 42 8.61 -9.24 -2.60
C ALA A 42 8.51 -7.84 -3.20
N ARG A 43 9.21 -7.60 -4.31
CA ARG A 43 9.15 -6.33 -5.05
C ARG A 43 7.76 -6.03 -5.58
N PHE A 44 7.05 -7.06 -6.05
CA PHE A 44 5.67 -6.94 -6.50
C PHE A 44 4.75 -6.52 -5.36
N VAL A 45 4.79 -7.21 -4.21
CA VAL A 45 3.94 -6.88 -3.06
C VAL A 45 4.21 -5.45 -2.58
N ALA A 46 5.49 -5.05 -2.43
CA ALA A 46 5.86 -3.70 -2.04
C ALA A 46 5.31 -2.63 -3.00
N HIS A 47 5.37 -2.89 -4.31
CA HIS A 47 4.84 -1.94 -5.30
C HIS A 47 3.30 -1.91 -5.36
N GLN A 48 2.62 -3.02 -5.07
CA GLN A 48 1.15 -3.08 -5.11
C GLN A 48 0.47 -2.48 -3.87
N CYS A 49 1.17 -2.40 -2.73
CA CYS A 49 0.59 -1.94 -1.47
C CYS A 49 0.81 -0.44 -1.27
N ASP A 50 -0.26 0.33 -1.07
CA ASP A 50 -0.20 1.79 -0.84
C ASP A 50 0.04 2.17 0.62
N TRP A 51 -0.05 1.22 1.55
CA TRP A 51 0.24 1.42 2.96
C TRP A 51 0.95 0.20 3.54
N ALA A 52 1.55 0.34 4.72
CA ALA A 52 2.16 -0.75 5.47
C ALA A 52 1.79 -0.65 6.95
N SER A 53 1.75 -1.80 7.62
CA SER A 53 1.78 -1.83 9.09
C SER A 53 3.23 -1.71 9.54
N MET A 54 3.59 -0.63 10.22
CA MET A 54 4.92 -0.42 10.78
C MET A 54 4.93 -0.77 12.27
N ALA A 55 5.82 -1.68 12.66
CA ALA A 55 6.12 -1.97 14.05
C ALA A 55 7.36 -1.19 14.51
N THR A 56 7.22 -0.43 15.59
CA THR A 56 8.28 0.27 16.33
C THR A 56 8.38 -0.27 17.76
N ILE A 57 9.37 0.21 18.53
CA ILE A 57 9.45 -0.03 19.97
C ILE A 57 8.96 1.21 20.70
N SER A 58 7.89 1.08 21.47
CA SER A 58 7.27 2.22 22.13
C SER A 58 8.21 2.91 23.12
N SER A 59 8.30 4.22 23.01
CA SER A 59 8.95 5.13 23.97
C SER A 59 7.95 5.74 24.96
N HIS A 60 6.66 5.43 24.81
CA HIS A 60 5.56 6.10 25.49
C HIS A 60 4.99 5.27 26.65
N LYS A 61 4.67 5.92 27.77
CA LYS A 61 3.92 5.29 28.86
C LYS A 61 2.47 5.00 28.43
N PRO A 62 1.86 3.90 28.89
CA PRO A 62 2.35 2.93 29.88
C PRO A 62 3.11 1.73 29.29
N VAL A 63 3.41 1.73 27.99
CA VAL A 63 3.88 0.54 27.25
C VAL A 63 5.33 0.65 26.75
N VAL A 64 6.16 1.46 27.43
CA VAL A 64 7.57 1.64 27.07
C VAL A 64 8.28 0.29 26.89
N GLY A 65 8.98 0.12 25.77
CA GLY A 65 9.71 -1.10 25.41
C GLY A 65 8.86 -2.19 24.75
N GLN A 66 7.53 -2.02 24.63
CA GLN A 66 6.65 -2.97 23.95
C GLN A 66 6.62 -2.71 22.43
N PRO A 67 6.36 -3.75 21.60
CA PRO A 67 6.13 -3.55 20.18
C PRO A 67 4.85 -2.71 19.96
N PHE A 68 4.94 -1.71 19.10
CA PHE A 68 3.84 -0.82 18.77
C PHE A 68 3.63 -0.83 17.26
N SER A 69 2.43 -1.18 16.81
CA SER A 69 2.13 -1.29 15.38
C SER A 69 1.15 -0.21 14.96
N ASN A 70 1.48 0.52 13.90
CA ASN A 70 0.65 1.59 13.36
C ASN A 70 0.63 1.57 11.82
N VAL A 71 -0.32 2.28 11.20
CA VAL A 71 -0.53 2.31 9.74
C VAL A 71 0.18 3.51 9.12
N PHE A 72 0.98 3.26 8.08
CA PHE A 72 1.66 4.31 7.32
C PHE A 72 1.41 4.16 5.84
N SER A 73 1.04 5.26 5.18
CA SER A 73 1.06 5.34 3.72
C SER A 73 2.50 5.20 3.21
N VAL A 74 2.68 4.37 2.19
CA VAL A 74 3.99 4.10 1.58
C VAL A 74 3.93 4.14 0.06
N SER A 75 5.09 4.41 -0.54
CA SER A 75 5.29 4.28 -1.98
C SER A 75 6.72 3.90 -2.27
N ASP A 76 6.94 2.92 -3.16
CA ASP A 76 8.28 2.61 -3.67
C ASP A 76 8.55 3.20 -5.06
N GLY A 77 7.64 4.04 -5.56
CA GLY A 77 7.74 4.70 -6.85
C GLY A 77 6.36 5.00 -7.48
N PRO A 78 6.32 5.84 -8.53
CA PRO A 78 5.08 6.14 -9.24
C PRO A 78 4.54 4.91 -10.00
N PRO A 79 3.27 4.91 -10.44
CA PRO A 79 2.71 3.80 -11.20
C PRO A 79 3.59 3.39 -12.40
N GLY A 80 3.95 2.11 -12.47
CA GLY A 80 4.78 1.54 -13.54
C GLY A 80 6.29 1.65 -13.33
N PHE A 81 6.75 2.33 -12.27
CA PHE A 81 8.16 2.43 -11.91
C PHE A 81 8.35 2.22 -10.41
N SER A 82 9.08 1.17 -10.03
CA SER A 82 9.39 0.86 -8.63
C SER A 82 10.90 0.82 -8.42
N SER A 83 11.38 1.51 -7.39
CA SER A 83 12.74 1.37 -6.86
C SER A 83 12.85 0.22 -5.85
N GLY A 84 11.72 -0.18 -5.25
CA GLY A 84 11.67 -1.13 -4.13
C GLY A 84 11.90 -0.49 -2.76
N VAL A 85 12.32 0.78 -2.67
CA VAL A 85 12.52 1.49 -1.40
C VAL A 85 11.19 2.06 -0.91
N PRO A 86 10.63 1.63 0.23
CA PRO A 86 9.42 2.25 0.77
C PRO A 86 9.72 3.67 1.26
N TYR A 87 9.17 4.67 0.59
CA TYR A 87 9.16 6.06 1.05
C TYR A 87 7.89 6.35 1.85
N MET A 88 7.99 7.30 2.78
CA MET A 88 6.91 7.79 3.63
C MET A 88 6.97 9.33 3.72
N TYR A 89 5.83 9.96 3.99
CA TYR A 89 5.75 11.40 4.30
C TYR A 89 5.29 11.55 5.75
N LEU A 90 6.19 12.02 6.60
CA LEU A 90 6.08 11.90 8.07
C LEU A 90 6.15 13.25 8.74
N THR A 91 5.63 13.34 9.97
CA THR A 91 5.76 14.49 10.87
C THR A 91 6.27 14.01 12.23
N ARG A 92 7.05 14.84 12.92
CA ARG A 92 7.54 14.57 14.28
C ARG A 92 6.42 14.56 15.33
N MET A 93 5.22 15.02 14.97
CA MET A 93 4.02 14.90 15.79
C MET A 93 3.49 13.46 15.87
N GLU A 94 3.84 12.60 14.91
CA GLU A 94 3.37 11.22 14.85
C GLU A 94 4.05 10.36 15.93
N ILE A 95 3.26 9.53 16.62
CA ILE A 95 3.71 8.83 17.84
C ILE A 95 4.78 7.77 17.58
N SER A 96 4.70 7.05 16.45
CA SER A 96 5.75 6.11 16.04
C SER A 96 6.99 6.82 15.49
N VAL A 97 6.87 8.03 14.94
CA VAL A 97 8.04 8.87 14.62
C VAL A 97 8.80 9.25 15.88
N GLN A 98 8.10 9.57 16.97
CA GLN A 98 8.73 9.80 18.28
C GLN A 98 9.44 8.54 18.81
N ASP A 99 8.86 7.35 18.58
CA ASP A 99 9.54 6.09 18.88
C ASP A 99 10.83 5.93 18.05
N LEU A 100 10.77 6.27 16.75
CA LEU A 100 11.89 6.18 15.80
C LEU A 100 13.03 7.15 16.13
N GLU A 101 12.74 8.29 16.74
CA GLU A 101 13.77 9.22 17.24
C GLU A 101 14.58 8.63 18.40
N VAL A 102 14.00 7.71 19.17
CA VAL A 102 14.69 6.97 20.25
C VAL A 102 15.36 5.71 19.70
N ASN A 103 14.67 4.96 18.84
CA ASN A 103 15.17 3.75 18.21
C ASN A 103 14.64 3.64 16.78
N GLN A 104 15.54 3.87 15.81
CA GLN A 104 15.20 3.87 14.38
C GLN A 104 14.81 2.49 13.83
N GLN A 105 14.98 1.40 14.59
CA GLN A 105 14.63 0.06 14.14
C GLN A 105 13.11 -0.09 14.01
N ALA A 106 12.69 -0.62 12.87
CA ALA A 106 11.29 -0.90 12.60
C ALA A 106 11.12 -2.12 11.69
N SER A 107 9.90 -2.61 11.63
CA SER A 107 9.49 -3.63 10.67
C SER A 107 8.23 -3.20 9.92
N LEU A 108 8.23 -3.34 8.60
CA LEU A 108 7.05 -3.13 7.77
C LEU A 108 6.44 -4.47 7.37
N SER A 109 5.12 -4.60 7.51
CA SER A 109 4.35 -5.70 6.92
C SER A 109 3.38 -5.19 5.86
N MET A 110 3.39 -5.88 4.72
CA MET A 110 2.53 -5.60 3.56
C MET A 110 1.98 -6.91 3.00
N SER A 111 0.75 -6.90 2.51
CA SER A 111 0.02 -8.07 2.03
C SER A 111 -0.85 -7.71 0.82
N LEU A 112 -0.96 -8.64 -0.13
CA LEU A 112 -1.92 -8.52 -1.22
C LEU A 112 -3.38 -8.49 -0.75
N ALA A 113 -3.67 -8.81 0.53
CA ALA A 113 -4.97 -8.60 1.15
C ALA A 113 -5.38 -7.12 1.21
N GLN A 114 -4.42 -6.20 1.12
CA GLN A 114 -4.65 -4.76 1.03
C GLN A 114 -5.21 -4.36 -0.35
N THR A 115 -5.06 -5.22 -1.35
CA THR A 115 -5.62 -5.08 -2.69
C THR A 115 -6.89 -5.94 -2.83
N ALA A 116 -7.53 -5.90 -4.00
CA ALA A 116 -8.64 -6.82 -4.29
C ALA A 116 -8.19 -8.27 -4.55
N TYR A 117 -6.88 -8.54 -4.73
CA TYR A 117 -6.35 -9.82 -5.20
C TYR A 117 -6.81 -11.01 -4.35
N CYS A 118 -6.49 -11.03 -3.05
CA CYS A 118 -6.76 -12.21 -2.22
C CYS A 118 -8.26 -12.51 -2.13
N ARG A 119 -9.09 -11.47 -2.00
CA ARG A 119 -10.56 -11.61 -2.01
C ARG A 119 -11.06 -12.19 -3.33
N GLN A 120 -10.55 -11.73 -4.47
CA GLN A 120 -10.94 -12.24 -5.79
C GLN A 120 -10.49 -13.67 -6.04
N GLN A 121 -9.36 -14.10 -5.47
CA GLN A 121 -8.87 -15.48 -5.54
C GLN A 121 -9.53 -16.40 -4.50
N GLY A 122 -10.29 -15.87 -3.53
CA GLY A 122 -10.85 -16.64 -2.43
C GLY A 122 -9.80 -17.10 -1.41
N PHE A 123 -8.67 -16.39 -1.31
CA PHE A 123 -7.64 -16.66 -0.31
C PHE A 123 -7.92 -15.89 0.97
N ASP A 124 -7.89 -16.60 2.10
CA ASP A 124 -7.83 -15.98 3.42
C ASP A 124 -6.55 -15.13 3.54
N PRO A 125 -6.58 -13.94 4.18
CA PRO A 125 -5.40 -13.08 4.33
C PRO A 125 -4.20 -13.73 5.02
N GLN A 126 -4.41 -14.74 5.88
CA GLN A 126 -3.34 -15.45 6.58
C GLN A 126 -2.77 -16.62 5.75
N SER A 127 -3.48 -17.06 4.71
CA SER A 127 -2.97 -18.07 3.78
C SER A 127 -1.71 -17.55 3.07
N PRO A 128 -0.64 -18.37 2.92
CA PRO A 128 0.54 -17.94 2.17
C PRO A 128 0.25 -17.67 0.69
N LEU A 129 -0.87 -18.16 0.14
CA LEU A 129 -1.32 -17.83 -1.21
C LEU A 129 -1.79 -16.37 -1.33
N CYS A 130 -2.20 -15.76 -0.21
CA CYS A 130 -2.31 -14.32 -0.09
C CYS A 130 -0.95 -13.74 0.28
N ALA A 131 -0.11 -13.54 -0.74
CA ALA A 131 1.28 -13.22 -0.54
C ALA A 131 1.46 -11.98 0.36
N HIS A 132 2.34 -12.10 1.34
CA HIS A 132 2.71 -11.00 2.22
C HIS A 132 4.20 -11.02 2.51
N ILE A 133 4.73 -9.84 2.79
CA ILE A 133 6.13 -9.61 3.09
C ILE A 133 6.29 -8.94 4.43
N ILE A 134 7.46 -9.17 5.02
CA ILE A 134 7.95 -8.47 6.18
C ILE A 134 9.30 -7.89 5.79
N LEU A 135 9.47 -6.58 5.94
CA LEU A 135 10.73 -5.89 5.78
C LEU A 135 11.22 -5.51 7.17
N SER A 136 12.45 -5.88 7.53
CA SER A 136 13.12 -5.36 8.73
C SER A 136 14.20 -4.38 8.32
N GLY A 137 14.39 -3.35 9.13
CA GLY A 137 15.31 -2.28 8.79
C GLY A 137 15.19 -1.10 9.73
N SER A 138 15.44 0.09 9.18
CA SER A 138 15.28 1.35 9.89
C SER A 138 14.60 2.41 9.05
N VAL A 139 13.92 3.35 9.70
CA VAL A 139 13.38 4.54 9.03
C VAL A 139 14.44 5.65 9.08
N LEU A 140 14.78 6.20 7.92
CA LEU A 140 15.75 7.28 7.77
C LEU A 140 15.11 8.47 7.06
N GLU A 141 15.46 9.68 7.48
CA GLU A 141 15.10 10.89 6.72
C GLU A 141 15.82 10.90 5.36
N VAL A 142 15.10 11.29 4.31
CA VAL A 142 15.61 11.33 2.93
C VAL A 142 16.52 12.53 2.77
N ASN A 143 17.65 12.33 2.09
CA ASN A 143 18.59 13.41 1.78
C ASN A 143 18.12 14.27 0.58
N SER A 144 18.77 15.41 0.36
CA SER A 144 18.41 16.33 -0.72
C SER A 144 18.48 15.73 -2.13
N THR A 145 19.33 14.74 -2.37
CA THR A 145 19.49 14.13 -3.70
C THR A 145 18.34 13.19 -4.08
N GLU A 146 17.62 12.65 -3.10
CA GLU A 146 16.55 11.66 -3.29
C GLU A 146 15.15 12.25 -3.01
N ALA A 147 15.08 13.44 -2.40
CA ALA A 147 13.83 14.10 -1.99
C ALA A 147 12.82 14.28 -3.13
N GLU A 148 13.26 14.70 -4.32
CA GLU A 148 12.37 14.88 -5.47
C GLU A 148 11.75 13.56 -5.96
N PHE A 149 12.52 12.46 -5.90
CA PHE A 149 11.99 11.15 -6.25
C PHE A 149 10.99 10.66 -5.18
N ALA A 150 11.33 10.77 -3.90
CA ALA A 150 10.44 10.40 -2.80
C ALA A 150 9.11 11.17 -2.87
N LYS A 151 9.17 12.49 -3.09
CA LYS A 151 8.00 13.35 -3.29
C LYS A 151 7.14 12.86 -4.45
N LYS A 152 7.74 12.61 -5.61
CA LYS A 152 7.02 12.11 -6.78
C LYS A 152 6.40 10.74 -6.51
N ALA A 153 7.15 9.82 -5.91
CA ALA A 153 6.69 8.48 -5.57
C ALA A 153 5.47 8.53 -4.65
N LEU A 154 5.52 9.35 -3.60
CA LEU A 154 4.45 9.50 -2.63
C LEU A 154 3.24 10.22 -3.20
N PHE A 155 3.41 11.42 -3.75
CA PHE A 155 2.27 12.27 -4.16
C PHE A 155 1.52 11.74 -5.38
N THR A 156 2.16 10.90 -6.21
CA THR A 156 1.47 10.24 -7.32
C THR A 156 0.57 9.09 -6.88
N ARG A 157 0.86 8.47 -5.73
CA ARG A 157 0.03 7.39 -5.13
C ARG A 157 -0.91 7.89 -4.05
N HIS A 158 -0.52 8.96 -3.37
CA HIS A 158 -1.23 9.60 -2.25
C HIS A 158 -1.45 11.08 -2.56
N PRO A 159 -2.33 11.43 -3.52
CA PRO A 159 -2.51 12.82 -3.95
C PRO A 159 -2.99 13.75 -2.83
N GLU A 160 -3.69 13.22 -1.82
CA GLU A 160 -4.12 13.98 -0.64
C GLU A 160 -2.94 14.60 0.13
N MET A 161 -1.75 13.98 0.11
CA MET A 161 -0.56 14.49 0.80
C MET A 161 -0.11 15.88 0.31
N ILE A 162 -0.52 16.28 -0.90
CA ILE A 162 -0.24 17.62 -1.45
C ILE A 162 -0.95 18.70 -0.61
N ASP A 163 -2.12 18.38 -0.08
CA ASP A 163 -3.01 19.31 0.63
C ASP A 163 -2.91 19.19 2.15
N TRP A 164 -1.99 18.36 2.66
CA TRP A 164 -1.77 18.21 4.09
C TRP A 164 -1.28 19.52 4.75
N PRO A 165 -1.65 19.80 6.02
CA PRO A 165 -1.34 21.08 6.66
C PRO A 165 0.16 21.38 6.69
N SER A 166 0.56 22.53 6.15
CA SER A 166 1.98 22.89 6.01
C SER A 166 2.68 23.20 7.33
N ASP A 167 1.93 23.47 8.40
CA ASP A 167 2.43 23.80 9.74
C ASP A 167 2.76 22.56 10.59
N HIS A 168 2.67 21.35 10.02
CA HIS A 168 3.04 20.10 10.69
C HIS A 168 4.50 19.66 10.40
N ASP A 169 5.31 20.49 9.73
CA ASP A 169 6.73 20.25 9.45
C ASP A 169 7.02 18.86 8.83
N TRP A 170 6.29 18.54 7.78
CA TRP A 170 6.42 17.25 7.11
C TRP A 170 7.79 17.05 6.45
N PHE A 171 8.30 15.83 6.52
CA PHE A 171 9.55 15.42 5.89
C PHE A 171 9.40 14.08 5.15
N PHE A 172 10.24 13.88 4.13
CA PHE A 172 10.30 12.61 3.42
C PHE A 172 11.22 11.65 4.16
N ALA A 173 10.75 10.42 4.37
CA ALA A 173 11.52 9.35 4.97
C ALA A 173 11.57 8.14 4.03
N LYS A 174 12.55 7.27 4.25
CA LYS A 174 12.70 6.00 3.55
C LYS A 174 12.97 4.85 4.51
N PHE A 175 12.56 3.66 4.11
CA PHE A 175 12.85 2.45 4.86
C PHE A 175 14.12 1.78 4.33
N ASN A 176 15.17 1.76 5.16
CA ASN A 176 16.44 1.10 4.87
C ASN A 176 16.35 -0.38 5.22
N ILE A 177 16.06 -1.21 4.22
CA ILE A 177 15.87 -2.66 4.36
C ILE A 177 17.20 -3.35 4.67
N THR A 178 17.21 -4.14 5.75
CA THR A 178 18.33 -5.04 6.10
C THR A 178 17.97 -6.51 5.95
N GLN A 179 16.68 -6.86 5.98
CA GLN A 179 16.22 -8.23 5.76
C GLN A 179 14.79 -8.23 5.19
N VAL A 180 14.52 -9.17 4.28
CA VAL A 180 13.20 -9.41 3.69
C VAL A 180 12.76 -10.83 4.00
N TRP A 181 11.50 -10.99 4.43
CA TRP A 181 10.82 -12.27 4.52
C TRP A 181 9.60 -12.26 3.61
N VAL A 182 9.33 -13.41 2.99
CA VAL A 182 8.25 -13.60 2.04
C VAL A 182 7.48 -14.85 2.40
N LEU A 183 6.16 -14.71 2.55
CA LEU A 183 5.22 -15.82 2.54
C LEU A 183 4.36 -15.70 1.28
N ASP A 184 4.61 -16.59 0.32
CA ASP A 184 3.95 -16.61 -1.00
C ASP A 184 3.49 -18.01 -1.44
N TYR A 185 3.85 -19.05 -0.69
CA TYR A 185 3.43 -20.42 -0.92
C TYR A 185 3.59 -21.30 0.34
N PHE A 186 3.10 -22.53 0.28
CA PHE A 186 3.27 -23.51 1.36
C PHE A 186 4.74 -23.89 1.56
N GLY A 187 5.09 -24.30 2.79
CA GLY A 187 6.46 -24.72 3.16
C GLY A 187 7.18 -23.78 4.13
N GLY A 188 6.54 -22.67 4.53
CA GLY A 188 7.08 -21.73 5.50
C GLY A 188 7.63 -20.45 4.86
N VAL A 189 8.19 -19.58 5.70
CA VAL A 189 8.73 -18.29 5.27
C VAL A 189 10.04 -18.45 4.50
N LYS A 190 10.20 -17.66 3.44
CA LYS A 190 11.44 -17.56 2.66
C LYS A 190 12.15 -16.25 2.99
N THR A 191 13.47 -16.25 2.96
CA THR A 191 14.30 -15.05 3.18
C THR A 191 14.89 -14.57 1.86
N VAL A 192 14.98 -13.26 1.68
CA VAL A 192 15.63 -12.61 0.53
C VAL A 192 16.62 -11.58 1.07
N SER A 193 17.82 -11.52 0.50
CA SER A 193 18.80 -10.49 0.89
C SER A 193 18.40 -9.12 0.31
N PRO A 194 18.84 -7.99 0.90
CA PRO A 194 18.62 -6.68 0.31
C PRO A 194 19.13 -6.59 -1.14
N GLU A 195 20.29 -7.19 -1.44
CA GLU A 195 20.88 -7.21 -2.77
C GLU A 195 19.97 -7.91 -3.78
N GLU A 196 19.47 -9.11 -3.45
CA GLU A 196 18.55 -9.86 -4.29
C GLU A 196 17.22 -9.11 -4.51
N TYR A 197 16.71 -8.47 -3.46
CA TYR A 197 15.48 -7.67 -3.50
C TYR A 197 15.62 -6.47 -4.46
N TYR A 198 16.70 -5.70 -4.35
CA TYR A 198 16.90 -4.52 -5.20
C TYR A 198 17.28 -4.87 -6.65
N GLN A 199 17.91 -6.02 -6.88
CA GLN A 199 18.22 -6.51 -8.24
C GLN A 199 16.99 -7.06 -8.99
N ALA A 200 15.95 -7.49 -8.28
CA ALA A 200 14.75 -8.05 -8.88
C ALA A 200 13.86 -6.98 -9.56
N SER A 201 13.23 -7.35 -10.68
CA SER A 201 12.18 -6.53 -11.31
C SER A 201 10.79 -6.85 -10.71
N PRO A 202 9.99 -5.85 -10.31
CA PRO A 202 8.62 -6.04 -9.84
C PRO A 202 7.65 -6.44 -10.97
N ASN A 203 7.99 -6.11 -12.22
CA ASN A 203 7.22 -6.43 -13.43
C ASN A 203 7.81 -7.65 -14.15
#